data_AF-A0A497R2Q8-F1
#
_entry.id   AF-A0A497R2Q8-F1
#
_cell.length_a   1.000
_cell.length_b   1.000
_cell.length_c   1.000
_cell.angle_alpha   90.00
_cell.angle_beta   90.00
_cell.angle_gamma   90.00
#
_symmetry.space_group_name_H-M   'P 1'
#
loop_
_entity.id
_entity.type
_entity.pdbx_description
1 polymer ?
#
loop_
_entity_poly.entity_id
_entity_poly.type
_entity_poly.pdbx_seq_one_letter_code
_entity_poly.pdbx_strand_id
1 'polypeptide(L)'
;MKNEQIELLKSEAEANFNASRWEDSAKTYEHLVGLAQKNNDFEQAIDFALAAIHAWRRMPGKESRINKLYQAVGLIGLKKAAIGFEQVAEQAEKANDLNTAAVNFEEAANGYKLIQSFERAKAAYLKAIQLFDIRVKTALENKDFESAIHLLSRISSIYLNLKKLINYVLIERRSLLQKSEKEALFKEKEHYRSKYHKTVVKIAETHEKLSEEFCKQKTADYYLIAKKELQKAIEILESIDETQAAKKLKSKLNKIPKK
;
A
#
# COMPACT_ATOMS: atom_id res chain seq x y z
N MET A 1 6.07 26.97 26.32
CA MET A 1 6.78 25.78 26.85
C MET A 1 7.41 24.88 25.77
N LYS A 2 6.69 24.16 24.88
CA LYS A 2 7.35 23.23 23.93
C LYS A 2 8.20 23.90 22.83
N ASN A 3 7.81 25.07 22.32
CA ASN A 3 8.55 25.76 21.26
C ASN A 3 9.82 26.47 21.77
N GLU A 4 9.81 26.97 23.00
CA GLU A 4 10.98 27.67 23.60
C GLU A 4 12.18 26.72 23.76
N GLN A 5 11.93 25.45 24.11
CA GLN A 5 12.99 24.44 24.22
C GLN A 5 13.60 24.09 22.84
N ILE A 6 12.80 24.03 21.79
CA ILE A 6 13.28 23.76 20.43
C ILE A 6 14.13 24.93 19.94
N GLU A 7 13.68 26.17 20.13
CA GLU A 7 14.44 27.36 19.73
C GLU A 7 15.74 27.52 20.51
N LEU A 8 15.75 27.18 21.81
CA LEU A 8 16.96 27.18 22.63
C LEU A 8 17.99 26.17 22.11
N LEU A 9 17.58 24.93 21.89
CA LEU A 9 18.44 23.86 21.37
C LEU A 9 18.94 24.16 19.96
N LYS A 10 18.10 24.78 19.12
CA LYS A 10 18.48 25.22 17.78
C LYS A 10 19.57 26.31 17.87
N SER A 11 19.37 27.31 18.72
CA SER A 11 20.36 28.37 18.96
C SER A 11 21.69 27.82 19.49
N GLU A 12 21.62 26.83 20.39
CA GLU A 12 22.81 26.12 20.90
C GLU A 12 23.52 25.34 19.79
N ALA A 13 22.77 24.63 18.92
CA ALA A 13 23.33 23.91 17.80
C ALA A 13 24.03 24.85 16.79
N GLU A 14 23.46 26.02 16.53
CA GLU A 14 24.04 27.07 15.68
C GLU A 14 25.29 27.68 16.31
N ALA A 15 25.27 27.98 17.62
CA ALA A 15 26.43 28.47 18.35
C ALA A 15 27.59 27.46 18.31
N ASN A 16 27.30 26.18 18.54
CA ASN A 16 28.28 25.10 18.42
C ASN A 16 28.81 24.97 16.98
N PHE A 17 27.96 25.18 15.96
CA PHE A 17 28.35 25.18 14.55
C PHE A 17 29.21 26.39 14.16
N ASN A 18 29.10 27.52 14.85
CA ASN A 18 29.96 28.67 14.58
C ASN A 18 31.31 28.57 15.32
N ALA A 19 31.38 27.79 16.40
CA ALA A 19 32.48 27.78 17.35
C ALA A 19 33.51 26.62 17.22
N SER A 20 33.68 25.99 16.06
CA SER A 20 34.57 24.81 15.92
C SER A 20 33.92 23.44 16.20
N ARG A 21 32.80 23.42 16.94
CA ARG A 21 32.29 22.24 17.67
C ARG A 21 31.28 21.43 16.88
N TRP A 22 31.72 20.90 15.73
CA TRP A 22 30.81 20.34 14.71
C TRP A 22 30.09 19.08 15.17
N GLU A 23 30.77 18.26 15.97
CA GLU A 23 30.18 17.05 16.55
C GLU A 23 29.06 17.37 17.55
N ASP A 24 29.22 18.40 18.38
CA ASP A 24 28.21 18.81 19.36
C ASP A 24 26.99 19.44 18.67
N SER A 25 27.24 20.28 17.66
CA SER A 25 26.19 20.82 16.80
C SER A 25 25.38 19.71 16.12
N ALA A 26 26.06 18.75 15.49
CA ALA A 26 25.41 17.67 14.77
C ALA A 26 24.56 16.77 15.69
N LYS A 27 25.06 16.44 16.88
CA LYS A 27 24.30 15.68 17.90
C LYS A 27 23.08 16.44 18.38
N THR A 28 23.19 17.76 18.56
CA THR A 28 22.07 18.61 18.98
C THR A 28 20.99 18.65 17.89
N TYR A 29 21.37 18.82 16.63
CA TYR A 29 20.43 18.72 15.51
C TYR A 29 19.80 17.34 15.37
N GLU A 30 20.55 16.24 15.54
CA GLU A 30 19.97 14.89 15.56
C GLU A 30 18.93 14.71 16.69
N HIS A 31 19.17 15.31 17.86
CA HIS A 31 18.18 15.31 18.94
C HIS A 31 16.91 16.08 18.55
N LEU A 32 17.07 17.25 17.93
CA LEU A 32 15.99 18.08 17.42
C LEU A 32 15.13 17.35 16.37
N VAL A 33 15.72 16.52 15.49
CA VAL A 33 14.97 15.66 14.56
C VAL A 33 13.97 14.77 15.32
N GLY A 34 14.42 14.13 16.40
CA GLY A 34 13.58 13.26 17.22
C GLY A 34 12.45 14.00 17.92
N LEU A 35 12.70 15.23 18.39
CA LEU A 35 11.67 16.08 19.01
C LEU A 35 10.62 16.53 17.97
N ALA A 36 11.07 17.00 16.80
CA ALA A 36 10.18 17.43 15.72
C ALA A 36 9.29 16.27 15.23
N GLN A 37 9.87 15.07 15.03
CA GLN A 37 9.11 13.87 14.69
C GLN A 37 8.05 13.49 15.74
N LYS A 38 8.34 13.64 17.04
CA LYS A 38 7.37 13.39 18.13
C LYS A 38 6.22 14.39 18.14
N ASN A 39 6.49 15.62 17.69
CA ASN A 39 5.48 16.66 17.54
C ASN A 39 4.74 16.60 16.19
N ASN A 40 5.03 15.61 15.33
CA ASN A 40 4.56 15.51 13.94
C ASN A 40 4.92 16.72 13.06
N ASP A 41 5.97 17.47 13.43
CA ASP A 41 6.53 18.53 12.60
C ASP A 41 7.59 17.93 11.66
N PHE A 42 7.12 17.37 10.54
CA PHE A 42 7.98 16.64 9.62
C PHE A 42 8.86 17.54 8.76
N GLU A 43 8.45 18.80 8.51
CA GLU A 43 9.27 19.76 7.76
C GLU A 43 10.46 20.18 8.60
N GLN A 44 10.20 20.59 9.85
CA GLN A 44 11.26 20.96 10.77
C GLN A 44 12.20 19.77 11.06
N ALA A 45 11.67 18.55 11.15
CA ALA A 45 12.49 17.34 11.29
C ALA A 45 13.44 17.12 10.11
N ILE A 46 13.02 17.44 8.87
CA ILE A 46 13.87 17.34 7.68
C ILE A 46 14.95 18.43 7.73
N ASP A 47 14.59 19.67 8.06
CA ASP A 47 15.53 20.79 8.15
C ASP A 47 16.63 20.51 9.19
N PHE A 48 16.26 20.02 10.37
CA PHE A 48 17.22 19.62 11.39
C PHE A 48 18.12 18.47 10.94
N ALA A 49 17.59 17.49 10.21
CA ALA A 49 18.40 16.40 9.68
C ALA A 49 19.42 16.88 8.64
N LEU A 50 19.03 17.82 7.78
CA LEU A 50 19.92 18.46 6.80
C LEU A 50 21.01 19.30 7.49
N ALA A 51 20.66 20.03 8.55
CA ALA A 51 21.62 20.77 9.36
C ALA A 51 22.63 19.85 10.06
N ALA A 52 22.18 18.72 10.62
CA ALA A 52 23.06 17.69 11.17
C ALA A 52 24.02 17.13 10.12
N ILE A 53 23.53 16.85 8.90
CA ILE A 53 24.36 16.40 7.77
C ILE A 53 25.44 17.45 7.44
N HIS A 54 25.07 18.73 7.40
CA HIS A 54 26.00 19.80 7.12
C HIS A 54 27.13 19.88 8.17
N ALA A 55 26.80 19.71 9.45
CA ALA A 55 27.79 19.63 10.53
C ALA A 55 28.68 18.38 10.43
N TRP A 56 28.12 17.19 10.17
CA TRP A 56 28.91 15.97 10.00
C TRP A 56 29.89 16.03 8.83
N ARG A 57 29.50 16.67 7.72
CA ARG A 57 30.34 16.83 6.52
C ARG A 57 31.62 17.63 6.75
N ARG A 58 31.68 18.42 7.84
CA ARG A 58 32.89 19.16 8.20
C ARG A 58 33.96 18.29 8.87
N MET A 59 33.67 17.01 9.13
CA MET A 59 34.58 16.06 9.75
C MET A 59 34.81 14.85 8.84
N PRO A 60 36.06 14.38 8.66
CA PRO A 60 36.34 13.17 7.89
C PRO A 60 35.86 11.90 8.60
N GLY A 61 35.53 10.85 7.84
CA GLY A 61 35.18 9.53 8.40
C GLY A 61 33.77 9.43 8.99
N LYS A 62 32.86 10.35 8.62
CA LYS A 62 31.47 10.41 9.14
C LYS A 62 30.43 10.01 8.08
N GLU A 63 30.84 9.44 6.96
CA GLU A 63 30.00 9.09 5.80
C GLU A 63 28.86 8.14 6.19
N SER A 64 29.14 7.14 7.04
CA SER A 64 28.12 6.21 7.53
C SER A 64 26.99 6.93 8.28
N ARG A 65 27.32 7.95 9.09
CA ARG A 65 26.35 8.72 9.87
C ARG A 65 25.54 9.67 8.98
N ILE A 66 26.20 10.31 8.02
CA ILE A 66 25.55 11.13 6.98
C ILE A 66 24.55 10.28 6.18
N ASN A 67 24.94 9.08 5.77
CA ASN A 67 24.06 8.17 5.02
C ASN A 67 22.83 7.75 5.85
N LYS A 68 22.99 7.48 7.14
CA LYS A 68 21.85 7.20 8.05
C LYS A 68 20.90 8.40 8.16
N LEU A 69 21.43 9.63 8.19
CA LEU A 69 20.60 10.83 8.20
C LEU A 69 19.83 11.02 6.89
N TYR A 70 20.45 10.76 5.73
CA TYR A 70 19.72 10.76 4.46
C TYR A 70 18.61 9.72 4.41
N GLN A 71 18.85 8.51 4.94
CA GLN A 71 17.81 7.49 5.09
C GLN A 71 16.68 7.99 6.01
N ALA A 72 17.02 8.64 7.13
CA ALA A 72 16.03 9.20 8.05
C ALA A 72 15.17 10.28 7.37
N VAL A 73 15.78 11.18 6.58
CA VAL A 73 15.05 12.18 5.77
C VAL A 73 14.07 11.50 4.83
N GLY A 74 14.49 10.46 4.10
CA GLY A 74 13.62 9.69 3.22
C GLY A 74 12.43 9.05 3.97
N LEU A 75 12.68 8.44 5.13
CA LEU A 75 11.64 7.84 5.96
C LEU A 75 10.67 8.88 6.55
N ILE A 76 11.16 10.06 6.95
CA ILE A 76 10.32 11.18 7.38
C ILE A 76 9.40 11.64 6.24
N GLY A 77 9.95 11.82 5.04
CA GLY A 77 9.19 12.20 3.86
C GLY A 77 8.09 11.19 3.53
N LEU A 78 8.41 9.89 3.55
CA LEU A 78 7.42 8.82 3.37
C LEU A 78 6.34 8.84 4.44
N LYS A 79 6.71 9.07 5.71
CA LYS A 79 5.74 9.19 6.82
C LYS A 79 4.80 10.38 6.63
N LYS A 80 5.33 11.54 6.24
CA LYS A 80 4.53 12.73 5.93
C LYS A 80 3.56 12.47 4.79
N ALA A 81 4.04 11.88 3.68
CA ALA A 81 3.22 11.55 2.53
C ALA A 81 2.10 10.55 2.88
N ALA A 82 2.41 9.49 3.63
CA ALA A 82 1.41 8.50 4.05
C ALA A 82 0.28 9.13 4.89
N ILE A 83 0.62 10.03 5.81
CA ILE A 83 -0.36 10.80 6.61
C ILE A 83 -1.18 11.72 5.71
N GLY A 84 -0.55 12.42 4.76
CA GLY A 84 -1.25 13.28 3.81
C GLY A 84 -2.27 12.51 2.97
N PHE A 85 -1.88 11.35 2.43
CA PHE A 85 -2.81 10.48 1.69
C PHE A 85 -3.97 10.01 2.57
N GLU A 86 -3.72 9.60 3.82
CA GLU A 86 -4.80 9.18 4.72
C GLU A 86 -5.78 10.33 5.00
N GLN A 87 -5.29 11.55 5.22
CA GLN A 87 -6.15 12.74 5.43
C GLN A 87 -7.00 13.06 4.20
N VAL A 88 -6.42 13.00 3.00
CA VAL A 88 -7.15 13.19 1.75
C VAL A 88 -8.20 12.09 1.57
N ALA A 89 -7.87 10.84 1.93
CA ALA A 89 -8.79 9.73 1.85
C ALA A 89 -10.02 9.93 2.76
N GLU A 90 -9.81 10.36 4.01
CA GLU A 90 -10.88 10.64 4.97
C GLU A 90 -11.77 11.80 4.53
N GLN A 91 -11.19 12.86 3.94
CA GLN A 91 -11.95 13.98 3.39
C GLN A 91 -12.79 13.55 2.18
N ALA A 92 -12.20 12.77 1.27
CA ALA A 92 -12.91 12.23 0.11
C ALA A 92 -14.04 11.27 0.54
N GLU A 93 -13.82 10.43 1.55
CA GLU A 93 -14.85 9.54 2.11
C GLU A 93 -16.04 10.35 2.66
N LYS A 94 -15.76 11.42 3.42
CA LYS A 94 -16.80 12.35 3.92
C LYS A 94 -17.55 13.07 2.79
N ALA A 95 -16.88 13.35 1.69
CA ALA A 95 -17.47 13.95 0.49
C ALA A 95 -18.20 12.93 -0.43
N ASN A 96 -18.26 11.66 -0.05
CA ASN A 96 -18.76 10.54 -0.86
C ASN A 96 -18.00 10.31 -2.19
N ASP A 97 -16.77 10.83 -2.32
CA ASP A 97 -15.88 10.48 -3.42
C ASP A 97 -15.13 9.18 -3.09
N LEU A 98 -15.84 8.06 -3.28
CA LEU A 98 -15.34 6.73 -2.95
C LEU A 98 -14.13 6.31 -3.80
N ASN A 99 -13.98 6.86 -5.02
CA ASN A 99 -12.83 6.54 -5.86
C ASN A 99 -11.56 7.17 -5.28
N THR A 100 -11.61 8.48 -5.03
CA THR A 100 -10.47 9.19 -4.45
C THR A 100 -10.15 8.65 -3.07
N ALA A 101 -11.15 8.36 -2.24
CA ALA A 101 -10.95 7.76 -0.93
C ALA A 101 -10.23 6.40 -1.01
N ALA A 102 -10.70 5.47 -1.84
CA ALA A 102 -10.13 4.13 -1.94
C ALA A 102 -8.67 4.15 -2.42
N VAL A 103 -8.37 4.97 -3.44
CA VAL A 103 -7.01 5.11 -3.97
C VAL A 103 -6.07 5.70 -2.92
N ASN A 104 -6.49 6.77 -2.24
CA ASN A 104 -5.65 7.42 -1.24
C ASN A 104 -5.43 6.55 0.01
N PHE A 105 -6.42 5.75 0.44
CA PHE A 105 -6.19 4.75 1.49
C PHE A 105 -5.18 3.66 1.05
N GLU A 106 -5.21 3.23 -0.22
CA GLU A 106 -4.22 2.29 -0.75
C GLU A 106 -2.80 2.90 -0.76
N GLU A 107 -2.66 4.16 -1.18
CA GLU A 107 -1.38 4.88 -1.16
C GLU A 107 -0.84 5.11 0.26
N ALA A 108 -1.71 5.51 1.18
CA ALA A 108 -1.38 5.64 2.60
C ALA A 108 -0.86 4.30 3.15
N ALA A 109 -1.55 3.19 2.83
CA ALA A 109 -1.15 1.85 3.25
C ALA A 109 0.23 1.42 2.69
N ASN A 110 0.50 1.76 1.43
CA ASN A 110 1.82 1.55 0.82
C ASN A 110 2.90 2.35 1.53
N GLY A 111 2.65 3.63 1.86
CA GLY A 111 3.57 4.46 2.62
C GLY A 111 3.83 3.92 4.03
N TYR A 112 2.78 3.56 4.77
CA TYR A 112 2.91 2.97 6.10
C TYR A 112 3.68 1.65 6.10
N LYS A 113 3.49 0.82 5.07
CA LYS A 113 4.25 -0.42 4.87
C LYS A 113 5.75 -0.15 4.73
N LEU A 114 6.15 0.87 3.96
CA LEU A 114 7.56 1.22 3.74
C LEU A 114 8.25 1.72 5.01
N ILE A 115 7.53 2.44 5.86
CA ILE A 115 8.04 2.91 7.16
C ILE A 115 7.79 1.91 8.31
N GLN A 116 7.42 0.66 7.99
CA GLN A 116 7.21 -0.44 8.94
C GLN A 116 6.12 -0.16 9.99
N SER A 117 5.17 0.73 9.68
CA SER A 117 3.96 0.97 10.47
C SER A 117 2.88 -0.05 10.11
N PHE A 118 3.14 -1.32 10.41
CA PHE A 118 2.36 -2.46 9.90
C PHE A 118 0.87 -2.43 10.28
N GLU A 119 0.53 -2.07 11.51
CA GLU A 119 -0.88 -1.99 11.95
C GLU A 119 -1.65 -0.90 11.18
N ARG A 120 -1.04 0.27 10.98
CA ARG A 120 -1.67 1.37 10.26
C ARG A 120 -1.77 1.07 8.77
N ALA A 121 -0.75 0.44 8.18
CA ALA A 121 -0.80 -0.06 6.82
C ALA A 121 -1.94 -1.08 6.62
N LYS A 122 -2.09 -2.03 7.55
CA LYS A 122 -3.18 -3.00 7.53
C LYS A 122 -4.54 -2.30 7.60
N ALA A 123 -4.73 -1.38 8.54
CA ALA A 123 -5.98 -0.63 8.68
C ALA A 123 -6.36 0.12 7.39
N ALA A 124 -5.40 0.83 6.79
CA ALA A 124 -5.60 1.57 5.55
C ALA A 124 -5.90 0.65 4.35
N TYR A 125 -5.21 -0.49 4.20
CA TYR A 125 -5.56 -1.48 3.16
C TYR A 125 -6.98 -2.03 3.33
N LEU A 126 -7.40 -2.33 4.56
CA LEU A 126 -8.74 -2.85 4.83
C LEU A 126 -9.82 -1.81 4.48
N LYS A 127 -9.57 -0.52 4.77
CA LYS A 127 -10.41 0.58 4.34
C LYS A 127 -10.49 0.70 2.81
N ALA A 128 -9.36 0.64 2.12
CA ALA A 128 -9.33 0.65 0.66
C ALA A 128 -10.14 -0.52 0.05
N ILE A 129 -9.99 -1.74 0.58
CA ILE A 129 -10.77 -2.91 0.15
C ILE A 129 -12.26 -2.66 0.32
N GLN A 130 -12.71 -2.16 1.48
CA GLN A 130 -14.13 -1.91 1.73
C GLN A 130 -14.74 -0.95 0.69
N LEU A 131 -14.03 0.13 0.38
CA LEU A 131 -14.48 1.12 -0.59
C LEU A 131 -14.45 0.58 -2.03
N PHE A 132 -13.41 -0.17 -2.41
CA PHE A 132 -13.39 -0.84 -3.71
C PHE A 132 -14.50 -1.89 -3.82
N ASP A 133 -14.80 -2.65 -2.77
CA ASP A 133 -15.89 -3.64 -2.75
C ASP A 133 -17.26 -3.00 -2.99
N ILE A 134 -17.54 -1.83 -2.40
CA ILE A 134 -18.78 -1.07 -2.66
C ILE A 134 -18.87 -0.74 -4.15
N ARG A 135 -17.78 -0.24 -4.74
CA ARG A 135 -17.73 0.14 -6.15
C ARG A 135 -17.82 -1.06 -7.10
N VAL A 136 -17.25 -2.21 -6.74
CA VAL A 136 -17.42 -3.46 -7.48
C VAL A 136 -18.90 -3.82 -7.56
N LYS A 137 -19.65 -3.71 -6.45
CA LYS A 137 -21.09 -4.00 -6.45
C LYS A 137 -21.84 -3.07 -7.40
N THR A 138 -21.60 -1.76 -7.31
CA THR A 138 -22.23 -0.77 -8.21
C THR A 138 -21.88 -1.03 -9.68
N ALA A 139 -20.61 -1.35 -9.99
CA ALA A 139 -20.19 -1.67 -11.34
C ALA A 139 -20.90 -2.93 -11.88
N LEU A 140 -21.01 -3.99 -11.06
CA LEU A 140 -21.70 -5.21 -11.43
C LEU A 140 -23.21 -5.00 -11.62
N GLU A 141 -23.86 -4.19 -10.78
CA GLU A 141 -25.28 -3.81 -10.91
C GLU A 141 -25.53 -3.07 -12.23
N ASN A 142 -24.62 -2.17 -12.60
CA ASN A 142 -24.66 -1.42 -13.85
C ASN A 142 -24.16 -2.22 -15.07
N LYS A 143 -23.78 -3.48 -14.91
CA LYS A 143 -23.14 -4.33 -15.94
C LYS A 143 -21.85 -3.73 -16.54
N ASP A 144 -21.20 -2.85 -15.81
CA ASP A 144 -19.86 -2.35 -16.12
C ASP A 144 -18.81 -3.36 -15.64
N PHE A 145 -18.70 -4.45 -16.41
CA PHE A 145 -17.83 -5.57 -16.08
C PHE A 145 -16.35 -5.22 -16.17
N GLU A 146 -15.96 -4.30 -17.06
CA GLU A 146 -14.57 -3.86 -17.21
C GLU A 146 -14.09 -3.12 -15.95
N SER A 147 -14.88 -2.16 -15.45
CA SER A 147 -14.58 -1.50 -14.19
C SER A 147 -14.58 -2.48 -13.02
N ALA A 148 -15.53 -3.41 -12.97
CA ALA A 148 -15.58 -4.43 -11.92
C ALA A 148 -14.32 -5.31 -11.91
N ILE A 149 -13.83 -5.75 -13.08
CA ILE A 149 -12.58 -6.52 -13.24
C ILE A 149 -11.38 -5.72 -12.75
N HIS A 150 -11.27 -4.44 -13.13
CA HIS A 150 -10.17 -3.58 -12.70
C HIS A 150 -10.17 -3.39 -11.18
N LEU A 151 -11.33 -3.13 -10.57
CA LEU A 151 -11.46 -2.94 -9.13
C LEU A 151 -11.16 -4.24 -8.35
N LEU A 152 -11.68 -5.38 -8.80
CA LEU A 152 -11.38 -6.69 -8.21
C LEU A 152 -9.89 -7.04 -8.31
N SER A 153 -9.23 -6.68 -9.41
CA SER A 153 -7.78 -6.84 -9.58
C SER A 153 -6.98 -6.03 -8.57
N ARG A 154 -7.42 -4.81 -8.24
CA ARG A 154 -6.80 -4.02 -7.16
C ARG A 154 -7.01 -4.67 -5.80
N ILE A 155 -8.23 -5.12 -5.50
CA ILE A 155 -8.54 -5.82 -4.23
C ILE A 155 -7.67 -7.08 -4.06
N SER A 156 -7.49 -7.88 -5.12
CA SER A 156 -6.64 -9.08 -5.06
C SER A 156 -5.17 -8.74 -4.80
N SER A 157 -4.65 -7.68 -5.44
CA SER A 157 -3.32 -7.14 -5.16
C SER A 157 -3.16 -6.70 -3.70
N ILE A 158 -4.17 -6.02 -3.14
CA ILE A 158 -4.16 -5.60 -1.72
C ILE A 158 -4.13 -6.81 -0.79
N TYR A 159 -4.90 -7.87 -1.05
CA TYR A 159 -4.82 -9.10 -0.24
C TYR A 159 -3.44 -9.76 -0.29
N LEU A 160 -2.75 -9.73 -1.43
CA LEU A 160 -1.36 -10.18 -1.52
C LEU A 160 -0.42 -9.30 -0.68
N ASN A 161 -0.63 -7.99 -0.67
CA ASN A 161 0.15 -7.05 0.14
C ASN A 161 -0.07 -7.26 1.65
N LEU A 162 -1.31 -7.51 2.09
CA LEU A 162 -1.62 -7.86 3.47
C LEU A 162 -0.93 -9.17 3.90
N LYS A 163 -0.94 -10.20 3.04
CA LYS A 163 -0.20 -11.45 3.27
C LYS A 163 1.32 -11.20 3.39
N LYS A 164 1.89 -10.35 2.54
CA LYS A 164 3.32 -9.97 2.61
C LYS A 164 3.63 -9.22 3.90
N LEU A 165 2.76 -8.31 4.32
CA LEU A 165 2.88 -7.55 5.57
C LEU A 165 2.95 -8.48 6.79
N ILE A 166 2.10 -9.50 6.86
CA ILE A 166 2.16 -10.51 7.92
C ILE A 166 3.50 -11.28 7.88
N ASN A 167 4.01 -11.62 6.70
CA ASN A 167 5.33 -12.27 6.60
C ASN A 167 6.44 -11.38 7.15
N TYR A 168 6.41 -10.07 6.87
CA TYR A 168 7.39 -9.13 7.43
C TYR A 168 7.32 -9.11 8.96
N VAL A 169 6.12 -9.00 9.54
CA VAL A 169 5.92 -9.04 11.00
C VAL A 169 6.45 -10.34 11.61
N LEU A 170 6.13 -11.49 10.99
CA LEU A 170 6.58 -12.81 11.45
C LEU A 170 8.10 -12.97 11.41
N ILE A 171 8.78 -12.38 10.42
CA ILE A 171 10.23 -12.42 10.27
C ILE A 171 10.90 -11.45 11.26
N GLU A 172 10.48 -10.18 11.24
CA GLU A 172 11.11 -9.10 11.99
C GLU A 172 10.93 -9.26 13.50
N ARG A 173 9.74 -9.70 13.93
CA ARG A 173 9.40 -9.86 15.36
C ARG A 173 9.48 -11.31 15.83
N ARG A 174 10.15 -12.20 15.07
CA ARG A 174 10.15 -13.66 15.33
C ARG A 174 10.52 -14.03 16.78
N SER A 175 11.52 -13.37 17.34
CA SER A 175 12.01 -13.59 18.71
C SER A 175 11.14 -12.94 19.78
N LEU A 176 10.37 -11.91 19.43
CA LEU A 176 9.53 -11.14 20.34
C LEU A 176 8.11 -11.70 20.43
N LEU A 177 7.66 -12.40 19.40
CA LEU A 177 6.30 -12.94 19.32
C LEU A 177 6.16 -14.22 20.15
N GLN A 178 5.15 -14.21 21.03
CA GLN A 178 4.69 -15.38 21.75
C GLN A 178 4.06 -16.40 20.79
N LYS A 179 3.92 -17.65 21.25
CA LYS A 179 3.35 -18.73 20.44
C LYS A 179 1.92 -18.41 19.97
N SER A 180 1.08 -17.90 20.85
CA SER A 180 -0.30 -17.49 20.57
C SER A 180 -0.37 -16.40 19.49
N GLU A 181 0.52 -15.41 19.54
CA GLU A 181 0.58 -14.33 18.56
C GLU A 181 1.02 -14.84 17.17
N LYS A 182 2.00 -15.75 17.13
CA LYS A 182 2.41 -16.41 15.88
C LYS A 182 1.25 -17.17 15.25
N GLU A 183 0.52 -17.95 16.04
CA GLU A 183 -0.65 -18.69 15.57
C GLU A 183 -1.75 -17.75 15.05
N ALA A 184 -2.00 -16.62 15.72
CA ALA A 184 -2.95 -15.62 15.26
C ALA A 184 -2.53 -15.04 13.89
N LEU A 185 -1.26 -14.69 13.73
CA LEU A 185 -0.73 -14.18 12.47
C LEU A 185 -0.80 -15.22 11.34
N PHE A 186 -0.54 -16.50 11.62
CA PHE A 186 -0.71 -17.57 10.62
C PHE A 186 -2.17 -17.75 10.21
N LYS A 187 -3.11 -17.72 11.16
CA LYS A 187 -4.55 -17.77 10.86
C LYS A 187 -4.98 -16.58 10.01
N GLU A 188 -4.50 -15.39 10.34
CA GLU A 188 -4.79 -14.17 9.57
C GLU A 188 -4.19 -14.24 8.15
N LYS A 189 -2.98 -14.78 8.00
CA LYS A 189 -2.34 -15.01 6.71
C LYS A 189 -3.18 -15.94 5.81
N GLU A 190 -3.66 -17.04 6.36
CA GLU A 190 -4.53 -17.97 5.62
C GLU A 190 -5.91 -17.36 5.33
N HIS A 191 -6.43 -16.51 6.22
CA HIS A 191 -7.63 -15.71 5.95
C HIS A 191 -7.45 -14.84 4.70
N TYR A 192 -6.36 -14.08 4.59
CA TYR A 192 -6.10 -13.25 3.41
C TYR A 192 -5.78 -14.06 2.16
N ARG A 193 -5.16 -15.24 2.28
CA ARG A 193 -5.01 -16.17 1.15
C ARG A 193 -6.36 -16.63 0.63
N SER A 194 -7.29 -17.00 1.51
CA SER A 194 -8.65 -17.40 1.12
C SER A 194 -9.42 -16.25 0.47
N LYS A 195 -9.28 -15.03 1.00
CA LYS A 195 -9.90 -13.82 0.42
C LYS A 195 -9.35 -13.48 -0.96
N TYR A 196 -8.03 -13.57 -1.15
CA TYR A 196 -7.37 -13.46 -2.44
C TYR A 196 -7.97 -14.46 -3.44
N HIS A 197 -8.00 -15.75 -3.07
CA HIS A 197 -8.54 -16.82 -3.92
C HIS A 197 -9.97 -16.53 -4.37
N LYS A 198 -10.87 -16.19 -3.43
CA LYS A 198 -12.26 -15.83 -3.73
C LYS A 198 -12.38 -14.63 -4.66
N THR A 199 -11.49 -13.65 -4.51
CA THR A 199 -11.49 -12.46 -5.38
C THR A 199 -11.06 -12.82 -6.79
N VAL A 200 -10.03 -13.66 -6.94
CA VAL A 200 -9.56 -14.14 -8.25
C VAL A 200 -10.62 -14.96 -8.98
N VAL A 201 -11.35 -15.83 -8.27
CA VAL A 201 -12.52 -16.53 -8.83
C VAL A 201 -13.58 -15.54 -9.35
N LYS A 202 -13.92 -14.50 -8.57
CA LYS A 202 -14.86 -13.46 -9.01
C LYS A 202 -14.38 -12.71 -10.25
N ILE A 203 -13.07 -12.47 -10.40
CA ILE A 203 -12.51 -11.86 -11.62
C ILE A 203 -12.81 -12.75 -12.82
N ALA A 204 -12.56 -14.06 -12.72
CA ALA A 204 -12.86 -15.00 -13.79
C ALA A 204 -14.35 -15.07 -14.13
N GLU A 205 -15.23 -15.13 -13.12
CA GLU A 205 -16.69 -15.07 -13.31
C GLU A 205 -17.14 -13.77 -14.00
N THR A 206 -16.45 -12.66 -13.72
CA THR A 206 -16.78 -11.36 -14.32
C THR A 206 -16.34 -11.30 -15.79
N HIS A 207 -15.17 -11.87 -16.13
CA HIS A 207 -14.75 -12.06 -17.53
C HIS A 207 -15.70 -12.99 -18.30
N GLU A 208 -16.20 -14.05 -17.66
CA GLU A 208 -17.21 -14.92 -18.25
C GLU A 208 -18.50 -14.14 -18.58
N LYS A 209 -19.02 -13.32 -17.65
CA LYS A 209 -20.20 -12.48 -17.90
C LYS A 209 -19.98 -11.47 -19.02
N LEU A 210 -18.80 -10.86 -19.07
CA LEU A 210 -18.41 -9.94 -20.14
C LEU A 210 -18.39 -10.65 -21.51
N SER A 211 -17.85 -11.87 -21.55
CA SER A 211 -17.91 -12.73 -22.75
C SER A 211 -19.35 -13.02 -23.19
N GLU A 212 -20.24 -13.33 -22.24
CA GLU A 212 -21.65 -13.56 -22.50
C GLU A 212 -22.36 -12.32 -23.06
N GLU A 213 -22.08 -11.11 -22.56
CA GLU A 213 -22.62 -9.86 -23.13
C GLU A 213 -22.14 -9.62 -24.57
N PHE A 214 -20.86 -9.84 -24.86
CA PHE A 214 -20.37 -9.72 -26.24
C PHE A 214 -21.01 -10.74 -27.18
N CYS A 215 -21.27 -11.97 -26.71
CA CYS A 215 -21.96 -12.97 -27.55
C CYS A 215 -23.38 -12.55 -27.96
N LYS A 216 -24.07 -11.73 -27.16
CA LYS A 216 -25.42 -11.24 -27.48
C LYS A 216 -25.46 -10.30 -28.69
N GLN A 217 -24.34 -9.67 -29.04
CA GLN A 217 -24.24 -8.76 -30.18
C GLN A 217 -24.26 -9.49 -31.53
N LYS A 218 -23.99 -10.80 -31.55
CA LYS A 218 -24.10 -11.69 -32.73
C LYS A 218 -23.30 -11.25 -33.97
N THR A 219 -22.19 -10.53 -33.81
CA THR A 219 -21.27 -10.17 -34.90
C THR A 219 -19.95 -10.92 -34.85
N ALA A 220 -19.17 -10.90 -35.95
CA ALA A 220 -17.83 -11.51 -36.00
C ALA A 220 -16.94 -11.03 -34.86
N ASP A 221 -16.83 -9.71 -34.77
CA ASP A 221 -15.83 -9.04 -33.95
C ASP A 221 -16.15 -9.24 -32.48
N TYR A 222 -17.43 -9.18 -32.12
CA TYR A 222 -17.86 -9.45 -30.76
C TYR A 222 -17.68 -10.92 -30.34
N TYR A 223 -17.82 -11.90 -31.25
CA TYR A 223 -17.46 -13.29 -30.91
C TYR A 223 -15.95 -13.45 -30.69
N LEU A 224 -15.11 -12.73 -31.43
CA LEU A 224 -13.67 -12.74 -31.21
C LEU A 224 -13.31 -12.15 -29.82
N ILE A 225 -13.93 -11.02 -29.45
CA ILE A 225 -13.74 -10.42 -28.13
C ILE A 225 -14.25 -11.37 -27.04
N ALA A 226 -15.45 -11.95 -27.21
CA ALA A 226 -16.00 -12.91 -26.26
C ALA A 226 -15.07 -14.11 -26.01
N LYS A 227 -14.46 -14.66 -27.07
CA LYS A 227 -13.46 -15.73 -26.92
C LYS A 227 -12.25 -15.29 -26.12
N LYS A 228 -11.73 -14.09 -26.36
CA LYS A 228 -10.60 -13.53 -25.61
C LYS A 228 -10.93 -13.38 -24.12
N GLU A 229 -12.10 -12.84 -23.79
CA GLU A 229 -12.51 -12.68 -22.39
C GLU A 229 -12.72 -14.03 -21.69
N LEU A 230 -13.32 -15.01 -22.36
CA LEU A 230 -13.48 -16.35 -21.78
C LEU A 230 -12.14 -17.09 -21.63
N GLN A 231 -11.19 -16.86 -22.55
CA GLN A 231 -9.83 -17.37 -22.45
C GLN A 231 -9.10 -16.79 -21.24
N LYS A 232 -9.21 -15.48 -20.99
CA LYS A 232 -8.69 -14.84 -19.77
C LYS A 232 -9.29 -15.47 -18.50
N ALA A 233 -10.60 -15.71 -18.48
CA ALA A 233 -11.26 -16.36 -17.34
C ALA A 233 -10.69 -17.76 -17.06
N ILE A 234 -10.42 -18.55 -18.11
CA ILE A 234 -9.79 -19.87 -18.02
C ILE A 234 -8.38 -19.75 -17.43
N GLU A 235 -7.54 -18.88 -17.99
CA GLU A 235 -6.16 -18.67 -17.55
C GLU A 235 -6.09 -18.25 -16.07
N ILE A 236 -7.01 -17.38 -15.66
CA ILE A 236 -7.13 -16.94 -14.27
C ILE A 236 -7.45 -18.11 -13.34
N LEU A 237 -8.44 -18.95 -13.68
CA LEU A 237 -8.80 -20.12 -12.86
C LEU A 237 -7.68 -21.16 -12.80
N GLU A 238 -6.99 -21.39 -13.92
CA GLU A 238 -5.84 -22.29 -13.95
C GLU A 238 -4.68 -21.78 -13.08
N SER A 239 -4.46 -20.46 -13.01
CA SER A 239 -3.42 -19.87 -12.17
C SER A 239 -3.63 -20.06 -10.65
N ILE A 240 -4.83 -20.46 -10.24
CA ILE A 240 -5.20 -20.74 -8.84
C ILE A 240 -5.67 -22.18 -8.64
N ASP A 241 -5.31 -23.09 -9.55
CA ASP A 241 -5.62 -24.52 -9.50
C ASP A 241 -7.13 -24.88 -9.50
N GLU A 242 -8.00 -23.98 -9.97
CA GLU A 242 -9.45 -24.20 -10.11
C GLU A 242 -9.78 -24.99 -11.40
N THR A 243 -9.13 -26.14 -11.56
CA THR A 243 -9.10 -26.94 -12.80
C THR A 243 -10.49 -27.40 -13.27
N GLN A 244 -11.40 -27.70 -12.34
CA GLN A 244 -12.76 -28.10 -12.68
C GLN A 244 -13.58 -26.93 -13.25
N ALA A 245 -13.44 -25.74 -12.68
CA ALA A 245 -14.09 -24.54 -13.17
C ALA A 245 -13.51 -24.14 -14.55
N ALA A 246 -12.18 -24.19 -14.71
CA ALA A 246 -11.51 -23.94 -15.99
C ALA A 246 -11.98 -24.90 -17.10
N LYS A 247 -12.12 -26.21 -16.80
CA LYS A 247 -12.67 -27.20 -17.76
C LYS A 247 -14.08 -26.85 -18.21
N LYS A 248 -14.95 -26.39 -17.30
CA LYS A 248 -16.30 -25.94 -17.65
C LYS A 248 -16.25 -24.76 -18.63
N LEU A 249 -15.40 -23.77 -18.37
CA LEU A 249 -15.25 -22.62 -19.28
C LEU A 249 -14.65 -23.01 -20.64
N LYS A 250 -13.69 -23.95 -20.71
CA LYS A 250 -13.18 -24.50 -21.99
C LYS A 250 -14.30 -25.12 -22.83
N SER A 251 -15.25 -25.80 -22.19
CA SER A 251 -16.42 -26.35 -22.90
C SER A 251 -17.34 -25.26 -23.44
N LYS A 252 -17.50 -24.13 -22.71
CA LYS A 252 -18.24 -22.95 -23.19
C LYS A 252 -17.52 -22.29 -24.37
N LEU A 253 -16.19 -22.17 -24.31
CA LEU A 253 -15.36 -21.56 -25.35
C LEU A 253 -15.54 -22.26 -26.70
N ASN A 254 -15.59 -23.60 -26.69
CA ASN A 254 -15.80 -24.41 -27.89
C ASN A 254 -17.18 -24.22 -28.54
N LYS A 255 -18.16 -23.70 -27.80
CA LYS A 255 -19.52 -23.42 -28.30
C LYS A 255 -19.66 -22.03 -28.92
N ILE A 256 -18.69 -21.13 -28.72
CA ILE A 256 -18.73 -19.80 -29.34
C ILE A 256 -18.45 -19.96 -30.85
N PRO A 257 -19.29 -19.42 -31.74
CA PRO A 257 -19.15 -19.59 -33.18
C PRO A 257 -17.72 -19.33 -33.67
N LYS A 258 -17.18 -20.27 -34.43
CA LYS A 258 -15.99 -20.06 -35.26
C LYS A 258 -16.52 -19.45 -36.55
N LYS A 259 -16.41 -18.13 -36.70
CA LYS A 259 -16.36 -17.61 -38.06
C LYS A 259 -15.09 -18.14 -38.72
#